data_AF-A0A553HSV0-F1
#
_entry.id   AF-A0A553HSV0-F1
#
_cell.length_a   1.000
_cell.length_b   1.000
_cell.length_c   1.000
_cell.angle_alpha   90.00
_cell.angle_beta   90.00
_cell.angle_gamma   90.00
#
_symmetry.space_group_name_H-M   'P 1'
#
loop_
_entity.id
_entity.type
_entity.pdbx_description
1 polymer ?
#
loop_
_entity_poly.entity_id
_entity_poly.type
_entity_poly.pdbx_seq_one_letter_code
_entity_poly.pdbx_strand_id
1 'polypeptide(L)'
;MLALFLLFPSLALASKKIEAGLDATDCQLRCPRNADLPRVILPAITHVKHRSGAWENVLECWSINTTTLNMPGVDNAFRVDWEKGFDATYQYIFYDESYMPPHSTPEPSLAIMSAGIGDVRVPSGKCLRIKPGDIFFNVGTEGLQTAWWSEGSIISDLYFKDGIVPEHELVQELPTDVKSTIPYRREL
;
A
#
# COMPACT_ATOMS: atom_id res chain seq x y z
N MET A 1 -12.44 60.34 -23.99
CA MET A 1 -12.64 59.01 -23.39
C MET A 1 -11.28 58.36 -23.21
N LEU A 2 -10.81 58.23 -21.96
CA LEU A 2 -9.56 57.52 -21.61
C LEU A 2 -9.93 56.07 -21.27
N ALA A 3 -9.36 55.08 -21.95
CA ALA A 3 -9.52 53.67 -21.61
C ALA A 3 -8.41 53.25 -20.65
N LEU A 4 -8.80 52.90 -19.42
CA LEU A 4 -7.92 52.36 -18.39
C LEU A 4 -7.72 50.86 -18.64
N PHE A 5 -6.54 50.46 -19.11
CA PHE A 5 -6.16 49.05 -19.21
C PHE A 5 -5.61 48.58 -17.86
N LEU A 6 -6.44 47.87 -17.09
CA LEU A 6 -5.98 47.12 -15.91
C LEU A 6 -5.34 45.83 -16.40
N LEU A 7 -4.00 45.78 -16.40
CA LEU A 7 -3.23 44.54 -16.53
C LEU A 7 -3.39 43.75 -15.24
N PHE A 8 -4.30 42.77 -15.24
CA PHE A 8 -4.30 41.73 -14.21
C PHE A 8 -3.05 40.85 -14.41
N PRO A 9 -2.17 40.71 -13.41
CA PRO A 9 -1.16 39.68 -13.48
C PRO A 9 -1.89 38.33 -13.40
N SER A 10 -1.86 37.58 -14.50
CA SER A 10 -2.22 36.18 -14.52
C SER A 10 -1.32 35.45 -13.54
N LEU A 11 -1.82 35.22 -12.32
CA LEU A 11 -1.28 34.25 -11.39
C LEU A 11 -1.45 32.88 -12.05
N ALA A 12 -0.47 32.51 -12.86
CA ALA A 12 -0.28 31.13 -13.27
C ALA A 12 -0.04 30.33 -11.99
N LEU A 13 -1.09 29.68 -11.50
CA LEU A 13 -0.97 28.61 -10.52
C LEU A 13 -0.07 27.57 -11.19
N ALA A 14 1.21 27.57 -10.81
CA ALA A 14 2.14 26.54 -11.20
C ALA A 14 1.55 25.23 -10.70
N SER A 15 0.93 24.47 -11.61
CA SER A 15 0.61 23.07 -11.41
C SER A 15 1.93 22.39 -11.06
N LYS A 16 2.15 22.19 -9.76
CA LYS A 16 3.27 21.43 -9.26
C LYS A 16 3.05 20.02 -9.83
N LYS A 17 3.72 19.73 -10.95
CA LYS A 17 3.89 18.38 -11.46
C LYS A 17 4.41 17.59 -10.27
N ILE A 18 3.56 16.79 -9.64
CA ILE A 18 3.98 15.87 -8.59
C ILE A 18 4.86 14.88 -9.35
N GLU A 19 6.16 15.04 -9.23
CA GLU A 19 7.13 14.10 -9.76
C GLU A 19 6.94 12.79 -8.99
N ALA A 20 6.08 11.93 -9.52
CA ALA A 20 6.07 10.52 -9.21
C ALA A 20 7.41 9.95 -9.69
N GLY A 21 8.40 9.87 -8.81
CA GLY A 21 9.66 9.20 -9.12
C GLY A 21 10.96 9.82 -8.60
N LEU A 22 11.00 10.39 -7.40
CA LEU A 22 12.27 10.82 -6.78
C LEU A 22 12.51 10.07 -5.45
N ASP A 23 13.63 9.34 -5.42
CA ASP A 23 14.23 8.53 -4.33
C ASP A 23 13.27 7.80 -3.37
N ALA A 24 12.71 6.71 -3.87
CA ALA A 24 11.75 5.85 -3.16
C ALA A 24 12.31 5.17 -1.89
N THR A 25 13.63 5.16 -1.64
CA THR A 25 14.20 4.45 -0.49
C THR A 25 13.88 5.09 0.85
N ASP A 26 13.66 6.40 0.89
CA ASP A 26 13.58 7.15 2.15
C ASP A 26 12.15 7.24 2.69
N CYS A 27 11.14 7.11 1.84
CA CYS A 27 9.74 7.06 2.28
C CYS A 27 9.19 5.64 2.47
N GLN A 28 9.86 4.62 1.93
CA GLN A 28 9.28 3.29 1.77
C GLN A 28 9.13 2.56 3.11
N LEU A 29 7.91 2.07 3.39
CA LEU A 29 7.64 1.15 4.49
C LEU A 29 8.44 -0.15 4.32
N ARG A 30 9.23 -0.51 5.34
CA ARG A 30 10.06 -1.74 5.35
C ARG A 30 9.62 -2.73 6.41
N CYS A 31 8.63 -3.55 6.09
CA CYS A 31 8.22 -4.61 7.01
C CYS A 31 9.29 -5.69 7.15
N PRO A 32 9.58 -6.14 8.39
CA PRO A 32 10.50 -7.24 8.60
C PRO A 32 9.94 -8.50 7.93
N ARG A 33 10.82 -9.26 7.27
CA ARG A 33 10.47 -10.60 6.81
C ARG A 33 10.62 -11.53 7.99
N ASN A 34 9.51 -12.11 8.44
CA ASN A 34 9.58 -13.16 9.44
C ASN A 34 10.03 -14.47 8.77
N ALA A 35 11.00 -15.15 9.37
CA ALA A 35 11.40 -16.49 8.97
C ALA A 35 10.64 -17.58 9.77
N ASP A 36 9.93 -17.19 10.84
CA ASP A 36 9.29 -18.11 11.78
C ASP A 36 7.82 -18.41 11.44
N LEU A 37 7.49 -19.69 11.54
CA LEU A 37 6.41 -20.36 10.80
C LEU A 37 5.11 -20.63 11.61
N PRO A 38 4.57 -19.64 12.34
CA PRO A 38 3.12 -19.53 12.34
C PRO A 38 2.61 -18.16 11.90
N ARG A 39 3.48 -17.22 11.51
CA ARG A 39 3.07 -15.84 11.23
C ARG A 39 3.71 -15.27 9.98
N VAL A 40 2.94 -14.51 9.20
CA VAL A 40 3.45 -13.69 8.10
C VAL A 40 3.31 -12.22 8.48
N ILE A 41 4.27 -11.40 8.06
CA ILE A 41 4.26 -9.96 8.29
C ILE A 41 4.00 -9.27 6.95
N LEU A 42 2.91 -8.53 6.85
CA LEU A 42 2.50 -7.82 5.64
C LEU A 42 2.31 -6.32 5.92
N PRO A 43 2.54 -5.45 4.92
CA PRO A 43 2.13 -4.06 5.00
C PRO A 43 0.63 -3.91 5.21
N ALA A 44 0.24 -2.88 5.93
CA ALA A 44 -1.15 -2.49 6.11
C ALA A 44 -1.32 -0.97 5.96
N ILE A 45 -2.32 -0.58 5.19
CA ILE A 45 -2.85 0.77 5.15
C ILE A 45 -3.99 0.84 6.16
N THR A 46 -3.78 1.57 7.24
CA THR A 46 -4.75 1.70 8.33
C THR A 46 -5.11 3.16 8.53
N HIS A 47 -5.87 3.49 9.57
CA HIS A 47 -6.22 4.87 9.89
C HIS A 47 -6.05 5.17 11.38
N VAL A 48 -5.71 6.43 11.69
CA VAL A 48 -5.64 6.92 13.05
C VAL A 48 -6.54 8.14 13.19
N LYS A 49 -7.22 8.24 14.34
CA LYS A 49 -8.01 9.41 14.68
C LYS A 49 -7.15 10.41 15.45
N HIS A 50 -6.97 11.58 14.89
CA HIS A 50 -6.29 12.68 15.57
C HIS A 50 -7.17 13.30 16.65
N ARG A 51 -6.53 14.02 17.59
CA ARG A 51 -7.26 14.79 18.63
C ARG A 51 -8.23 15.82 18.05
N SER A 52 -7.98 16.30 16.83
CA SER A 52 -8.88 17.19 16.09
C SER A 52 -10.17 16.52 15.60
N GLY A 53 -10.25 15.19 15.68
CA GLY A 53 -11.35 14.39 15.15
C GLY A 53 -11.17 13.95 13.69
N ALA A 54 -10.13 14.44 13.01
CA ALA A 54 -9.80 14.02 11.64
C ALA A 54 -9.18 12.63 11.62
N TRP A 55 -9.51 11.85 10.59
CA TRP A 55 -8.89 10.57 10.29
C TRP A 55 -7.76 10.75 9.28
N GLU A 56 -6.66 10.05 9.50
CA GLU A 56 -5.52 10.03 8.59
C GLU A 56 -5.12 8.58 8.31
N ASN A 57 -4.84 8.23 7.06
CA ASN A 57 -4.29 6.92 6.77
C ASN A 57 -2.82 6.86 7.15
N VAL A 58 -2.40 5.72 7.67
CA VAL A 58 -1.00 5.45 8.04
C VAL A 58 -0.57 4.11 7.45
N LEU A 59 0.75 3.93 7.39
CA LEU A 59 1.39 2.70 6.91
C LEU A 59 2.00 1.96 8.11
N GLU A 60 1.61 0.70 8.26
CA GLU A 60 1.98 -0.18 9.37
C GLU A 60 2.44 -1.55 8.86
N CYS A 61 3.10 -2.31 9.74
CA CYS A 61 3.45 -3.71 9.48
C CYS A 61 2.67 -4.60 10.43
N TRP A 62 1.88 -5.51 9.88
CA TRP A 62 0.98 -6.37 10.64
C TRP A 62 1.46 -7.81 10.57
N SER A 63 1.59 -8.45 11.74
CA SER A 63 1.84 -9.88 11.88
C SER A 63 0.52 -10.61 12.03
N ILE A 64 0.23 -11.53 11.12
CA ILE A 64 -1.02 -12.32 11.10
C ILE A 64 -0.71 -13.80 11.25
N ASN A 65 -1.62 -14.53 11.87
CA ASN A 65 -1.50 -15.98 12.03
C ASN A 65 -1.73 -16.69 10.68
N THR A 66 -0.99 -17.79 10.46
CA THR A 66 -1.06 -18.64 9.27
C THR A 66 -1.29 -20.10 9.68
N THR A 67 -2.09 -20.84 8.90
CA THR A 67 -2.41 -22.25 9.19
C THR A 67 -1.52 -23.25 8.48
N THR A 68 -0.89 -22.87 7.35
CA THR A 68 -0.02 -23.76 6.56
C THR A 68 0.95 -22.95 5.72
N LEU A 69 2.20 -23.38 5.68
CA LEU A 69 3.32 -22.69 5.02
C LEU A 69 4.03 -23.56 3.99
N ASN A 70 3.58 -24.79 3.81
CA ASN A 70 4.09 -25.72 2.82
C ASN A 70 2.90 -26.28 2.06
N MET A 71 2.49 -25.57 1.01
CA MET A 71 1.51 -26.09 0.06
C MET A 71 2.28 -26.94 -0.96
N PRO A 72 2.07 -28.28 -0.99
CA PRO A 72 2.82 -29.13 -1.91
C PRO A 72 2.66 -28.64 -3.36
N GLY A 73 3.77 -28.32 -4.00
CA GLY A 73 3.81 -27.83 -5.39
C GLY A 73 3.70 -26.31 -5.56
N VAL A 74 3.71 -25.51 -4.48
CA VAL A 74 3.70 -24.05 -4.56
C VAL A 74 4.76 -23.43 -3.64
N ASP A 75 5.82 -22.89 -4.23
CA ASP A 75 6.90 -22.22 -3.49
C ASP A 75 6.44 -20.87 -2.92
N ASN A 76 6.90 -20.54 -1.71
CA ASN A 76 6.63 -19.27 -1.01
C ASN A 76 5.15 -18.93 -0.78
N ALA A 77 4.26 -19.94 -0.80
CA ALA A 77 2.85 -19.76 -0.47
C ALA A 77 2.61 -19.85 1.04
N PHE A 78 1.70 -19.03 1.54
CA PHE A 78 1.17 -19.13 2.89
C PHE A 78 -0.36 -19.14 2.84
N ARG A 79 -0.96 -19.84 3.80
CA ARG A 79 -2.40 -19.79 4.04
C ARG A 79 -2.67 -18.94 5.27
N VAL A 80 -3.38 -17.84 5.09
CA VAL A 80 -3.87 -17.01 6.20
C VAL A 80 -4.91 -17.81 6.98
N ASP A 81 -4.78 -17.84 8.30
CA ASP A 81 -5.82 -18.41 9.17
C ASP A 81 -6.96 -17.40 9.32
N TRP A 82 -8.00 -17.58 8.51
CA TRP A 82 -9.12 -16.66 8.55
C TRP A 82 -10.41 -17.36 8.18
N GLU A 83 -11.15 -17.73 9.21
CA GLU A 83 -12.36 -18.56 9.11
C GLU A 83 -13.50 -17.91 8.33
N LYS A 84 -13.56 -16.57 8.30
CA LYS A 84 -14.64 -15.84 7.65
C LYS A 84 -14.44 -15.68 6.14
N GLY A 85 -13.20 -15.67 5.67
CA GLY A 85 -12.88 -15.57 4.25
C GLY A 85 -13.36 -14.29 3.58
N PHE A 86 -13.50 -14.33 2.26
CA PHE A 86 -13.79 -13.16 1.43
C PHE A 86 -15.23 -13.15 0.90
N ASP A 87 -15.84 -11.96 0.79
CA ASP A 87 -17.18 -11.80 0.21
C ASP A 87 -17.13 -11.61 -1.32
N ALA A 88 -16.14 -10.86 -1.80
CA ALA A 88 -15.99 -10.56 -3.22
C ALA A 88 -14.53 -10.35 -3.59
N THR A 89 -14.23 -10.46 -4.88
CA THR A 89 -12.92 -10.14 -5.44
C THR A 89 -13.10 -9.27 -6.66
N TYR A 90 -12.38 -8.16 -6.71
CA TYR A 90 -12.36 -7.25 -7.84
C TYR A 90 -10.93 -7.11 -8.34
N GLN A 91 -10.78 -7.09 -9.66
CA GLN A 91 -9.50 -6.87 -10.32
C GLN A 91 -9.56 -5.55 -11.08
N TYR A 92 -8.56 -4.72 -10.87
CA TYR A 92 -8.38 -3.45 -11.55
C TYR A 92 -7.17 -3.58 -12.49
N ILE A 93 -7.41 -3.25 -13.76
CA ILE A 93 -6.41 -3.27 -14.82
C ILE A 93 -6.21 -1.82 -15.28
N PHE A 94 -5.00 -1.32 -15.13
CA PHE A 94 -4.62 0.02 -15.56
C PHE A 94 -3.92 -0.07 -16.93
N TYR A 95 -4.68 0.23 -17.98
CA TYR A 95 -4.15 0.21 -19.35
C TYR A 95 -3.16 1.33 -19.64
N ASP A 96 -3.27 2.43 -18.91
CA ASP A 96 -2.38 3.59 -18.97
C ASP A 96 -1.86 3.91 -17.55
N GLU A 97 -0.85 4.79 -17.47
CA GLU A 97 -0.43 5.37 -16.19
C GLU A 97 -1.62 6.09 -15.52
N SER A 98 -1.83 5.82 -14.23
CA SER A 98 -2.98 6.33 -13.50
C SER A 98 -2.58 6.91 -12.15
N TYR A 99 -2.88 8.19 -11.94
CA TYR A 99 -2.79 8.86 -10.65
C TYR A 99 -4.18 9.00 -10.03
N MET A 100 -4.33 8.51 -8.80
CA MET A 100 -5.51 8.66 -8.00
C MET A 100 -5.30 9.82 -7.00
N PRO A 101 -6.12 10.89 -7.07
CA PRO A 101 -6.05 11.99 -6.10
C PRO A 101 -6.39 11.51 -4.68
N PRO A 102 -6.23 12.36 -3.64
CA PRO A 102 -6.53 11.97 -2.27
C PRO A 102 -7.91 11.29 -2.13
N HIS A 103 -7.92 10.05 -1.68
CA HIS A 103 -9.09 9.19 -1.52
C HIS A 103 -8.92 8.27 -0.31
N SER A 104 -10.02 7.71 0.19
CA SER A 104 -9.99 6.65 1.21
C SER A 104 -9.96 5.27 0.57
N THR A 105 -9.49 4.25 1.30
CA THR A 105 -9.68 2.86 0.84
C THR A 105 -11.18 2.53 0.87
N PRO A 106 -11.72 1.75 -0.09
CA PRO A 106 -13.16 1.53 -0.20
C PRO A 106 -13.74 0.72 0.97
N GLU A 107 -13.33 -0.54 1.09
CA GLU A 107 -13.75 -1.48 2.13
C GLU A 107 -12.54 -2.32 2.58
N PRO A 108 -12.55 -2.86 3.81
CA PRO A 108 -11.49 -3.73 4.31
C PRO A 108 -11.20 -4.88 3.35
N SER A 109 -9.95 -4.99 2.91
CA SER A 109 -9.55 -5.97 1.89
C SER A 109 -8.08 -6.38 2.01
N LEU A 110 -7.76 -7.51 1.39
CA LEU A 110 -6.39 -7.93 1.08
C LEU A 110 -6.13 -7.64 -0.39
N ALA A 111 -5.15 -6.80 -0.67
CA ALA A 111 -4.75 -6.43 -2.01
C ALA A 111 -3.56 -7.28 -2.46
N ILE A 112 -3.60 -7.71 -3.73
CA ILE A 112 -2.52 -8.47 -4.37
C ILE A 112 -2.16 -7.79 -5.69
N MET A 113 -0.88 -7.46 -5.83
CA MET A 113 -0.35 -6.92 -7.08
C MET A 113 0.15 -8.06 -7.96
N SER A 114 -0.47 -8.23 -9.12
CA SER A 114 -0.14 -9.32 -10.06
C SER A 114 0.84 -8.89 -11.15
N ALA A 115 0.81 -7.62 -11.57
CA ALA A 115 1.68 -7.08 -12.61
C ALA A 115 1.84 -5.55 -12.46
N GLY A 116 2.92 -4.98 -13.00
CA GLY A 116 3.20 -3.54 -12.99
C GLY A 116 3.85 -3.04 -11.70
N ILE A 117 3.76 -1.74 -11.44
CA ILE A 117 4.30 -1.10 -10.23
C ILE A 117 3.31 -0.07 -9.68
N GLY A 118 3.09 -0.10 -8.37
CA GLY A 118 2.27 0.86 -7.64
C GLY A 118 3.06 1.68 -6.63
N ASP A 119 2.58 2.88 -6.32
CA ASP A 119 3.07 3.73 -5.24
C ASP A 119 1.88 4.32 -4.49
N VAL A 120 1.70 3.92 -3.24
CA VAL A 120 0.68 4.50 -2.37
C VAL A 120 1.35 5.39 -1.33
N ARG A 121 0.84 6.61 -1.16
CA ARG A 121 1.40 7.58 -0.20
C ARG A 121 0.35 8.04 0.78
N VAL A 122 0.75 8.07 2.05
CA VAL A 122 -0.05 8.58 3.15
C VAL A 122 0.42 9.97 3.58
N PRO A 123 -0.40 10.78 4.29
CA PRO A 123 -0.11 12.19 4.56
C PRO A 123 1.14 12.41 5.42
N SER A 124 1.51 11.44 6.26
CA SER A 124 2.79 11.42 6.99
C SER A 124 4.04 11.46 6.09
N GLY A 125 3.90 11.29 4.77
CA GLY A 125 4.99 11.25 3.80
C GLY A 125 5.59 9.86 3.58
N LYS A 126 5.18 8.85 4.37
CA LYS A 126 5.52 7.44 4.11
C LYS A 126 4.85 6.96 2.81
N CYS A 127 5.51 6.02 2.15
CA CYS A 127 5.06 5.42 0.92
C CYS A 127 5.13 3.90 0.97
N LEU A 128 4.24 3.24 0.23
CA LEU A 128 4.24 1.81 -0.03
C LEU A 128 4.49 1.62 -1.52
N ARG A 129 5.69 1.19 -1.88
CA ARG A 129 6.04 0.80 -3.25
C ARG A 129 5.64 -0.67 -3.43
N ILE A 130 4.78 -0.92 -4.40
CA ILE A 130 4.13 -2.21 -4.62
C ILE A 130 4.61 -2.80 -5.95
N LYS A 131 5.03 -4.06 -5.93
CA LYS A 131 5.55 -4.81 -7.07
C LYS A 131 4.77 -6.13 -7.26
N PRO A 132 4.95 -6.84 -8.38
CA PRO A 132 4.29 -8.12 -8.59
C PRO A 132 4.64 -9.12 -7.49
N GLY A 133 3.62 -9.76 -6.94
CA GLY A 133 3.73 -10.68 -5.80
C GLY A 133 3.60 -10.02 -4.42
N ASP A 134 3.59 -8.68 -4.34
CA ASP A 134 3.36 -7.99 -3.07
C ASP A 134 1.89 -8.10 -2.66
N ILE A 135 1.68 -8.30 -1.36
CA ILE A 135 0.37 -8.44 -0.71
C ILE A 135 0.31 -7.45 0.44
N PHE A 136 -0.81 -6.73 0.60
CA PHE A 136 -0.98 -5.76 1.68
C PHE A 136 -2.45 -5.62 2.09
N PHE A 137 -2.68 -5.15 3.32
CA PHE A 137 -4.01 -4.87 3.85
C PHE A 137 -4.46 -3.45 3.50
N ASN A 138 -5.70 -3.31 3.04
CA ASN A 138 -6.39 -2.05 2.83
C ASN A 138 -7.52 -1.94 3.86
N VAL A 139 -7.29 -1.24 4.98
CA VAL A 139 -8.29 -1.11 6.06
C VAL A 139 -8.51 0.35 6.53
N GLY A 140 -7.72 1.31 6.02
CA GLY A 140 -7.85 2.74 6.31
C GLY A 140 -9.01 3.42 5.57
N THR A 141 -10.24 3.00 5.85
CA THR A 141 -11.43 3.43 5.10
C THR A 141 -11.90 4.85 5.42
N GLU A 142 -11.34 5.50 6.44
CA GLU A 142 -11.74 6.86 6.84
C GLU A 142 -10.66 7.91 6.62
N GLY A 143 -9.38 7.52 6.49
CA GLY A 143 -8.30 8.45 6.19
C GLY A 143 -8.06 8.59 4.69
N LEU A 144 -7.17 9.51 4.33
CA LEU A 144 -6.84 9.80 2.93
C LEU A 144 -5.46 9.28 2.55
N GLN A 145 -5.34 8.82 1.31
CA GLN A 145 -4.10 8.45 0.64
C GLN A 145 -4.13 8.89 -0.82
N THR A 146 -2.96 8.92 -1.45
CA THR A 146 -2.85 9.02 -2.91
C THR A 146 -2.28 7.71 -3.44
N ALA A 147 -2.63 7.35 -4.67
CA ALA A 147 -2.07 6.17 -5.31
C ALA A 147 -1.63 6.52 -6.73
N TRP A 148 -0.57 5.88 -7.18
CA TRP A 148 -0.09 5.93 -8.54
C TRP A 148 0.17 4.52 -9.03
N TRP A 149 -0.24 4.24 -10.27
CA TRP A 149 -0.10 2.94 -10.91
C TRP A 149 0.58 3.13 -12.26
N SER A 150 1.60 2.33 -12.53
CA SER A 150 2.22 2.31 -13.86
C SER A 150 1.28 1.72 -14.90
N GLU A 151 1.53 2.02 -16.16
CA GLU A 151 0.92 1.31 -17.29
C GLU A 151 1.06 -0.22 -17.12
N GLY A 152 -0.01 -0.96 -17.46
CA GLY A 152 -0.06 -2.41 -17.37
C GLY A 152 -0.21 -2.96 -15.94
N SER A 153 -0.47 -2.11 -14.94
CA SER A 153 -0.66 -2.55 -13.56
C SER A 153 -1.93 -3.37 -13.39
N ILE A 154 -1.83 -4.47 -12.64
CA ILE A 154 -2.97 -5.33 -12.29
C ILE A 154 -2.98 -5.54 -10.78
N ILE A 155 -3.99 -5.01 -10.11
CA ILE A 155 -4.21 -5.16 -8.67
C ILE A 155 -5.56 -5.83 -8.43
N SER A 156 -5.59 -6.78 -7.51
CA SER A 156 -6.83 -7.46 -7.11
C SER A 156 -7.09 -7.21 -5.63
N ASP A 157 -8.27 -6.71 -5.30
CA ASP A 157 -8.75 -6.56 -3.94
C ASP A 157 -9.68 -7.73 -3.60
N LEU A 158 -9.37 -8.42 -2.51
CA LEU A 158 -10.20 -9.47 -1.94
C LEU A 158 -10.87 -8.90 -0.68
N TYR A 159 -12.16 -8.57 -0.79
CA TYR A 159 -12.92 -7.89 0.25
C TYR A 159 -13.29 -8.81 1.40
N PHE A 160 -13.17 -8.27 2.61
CA PHE A 160 -13.36 -9.03 3.82
C PHE A 160 -14.81 -9.32 4.12
N LYS A 161 -15.09 -10.58 4.46
CA LYS A 161 -16.45 -10.98 4.80
C LYS A 161 -16.99 -10.16 5.96
N ASP A 162 -18.14 -9.51 5.73
CA ASP A 162 -18.77 -8.58 6.68
C ASP A 162 -17.84 -7.41 7.12
N GLY A 163 -16.79 -7.10 6.33
CA GLY A 163 -15.76 -6.12 6.67
C GLY A 163 -14.83 -6.53 7.81
N ILE A 164 -14.81 -7.82 8.20
CA ILE A 164 -14.12 -8.29 9.39
C ILE A 164 -12.65 -8.57 9.09
N VAL A 165 -11.80 -7.69 9.61
CA VAL A 165 -10.34 -7.78 9.52
C VAL A 165 -9.81 -8.94 10.37
N PRO A 166 -8.85 -9.74 9.88
CA PRO A 166 -8.24 -10.81 10.68
C PRO A 166 -7.50 -10.27 11.91
N GLU A 167 -7.36 -11.12 12.93
CA GLU A 167 -6.53 -10.82 14.10
C GLU A 167 -5.07 -10.60 13.68
N HIS A 168 -4.46 -9.56 14.23
CA HIS A 168 -3.12 -9.13 13.88
C HIS A 168 -2.42 -8.43 15.05
N GLU A 169 -1.09 -8.41 15.00
CA GLU A 169 -0.26 -7.64 15.92
C GLU A 169 0.55 -6.61 15.13
N LEU A 170 0.66 -5.38 15.66
CA LEU A 170 1.53 -4.36 15.09
C LEU A 170 3.00 -4.73 15.34
N VAL A 171 3.80 -4.73 14.28
CA VAL A 171 5.24 -4.98 14.32
C VAL A 171 6.01 -3.72 13.93
N GLN A 172 7.14 -3.51 14.58
CA GLN A 172 8.02 -2.41 14.28
C GLN A 172 8.66 -2.57 12.89
N GLU A 173 8.64 -1.48 12.13
CA GLU A 173 9.34 -1.34 10.85
C GLU A 173 10.87 -1.46 11.00
N LEU A 174 11.55 -1.97 9.96
CA LEU A 174 13.01 -2.01 9.91
C LEU A 174 13.61 -0.60 9.77
N PRO A 175 14.72 -0.29 10.46
CA PRO A 175 15.42 0.99 10.29
C PRO A 175 15.88 1.22 8.84
N THR A 176 15.93 2.48 8.42
CA THR A 176 16.39 2.92 7.09
C THR A 176 17.85 2.52 6.79
N ASP A 177 18.67 2.28 7.83
CA ASP A 177 20.11 1.98 7.73
C ASP A 177 20.47 0.48 7.59
N VAL A 178 19.49 -0.43 7.57
CA VAL A 178 19.78 -1.87 7.45
C VAL A 178 20.01 -2.23 5.97
N LYS A 179 21.27 -2.27 5.54
CA LYS A 179 21.66 -3.03 4.35
C LYS A 179 21.30 -4.50 4.60
N SER A 180 20.33 -5.01 3.86
CA SER A 180 19.96 -6.43 3.84
C SER A 180 21.20 -7.30 3.56
N THR A 181 21.86 -7.76 4.61
CA THR A 181 22.79 -8.89 4.56
C THR A 181 21.98 -10.17 4.65
N ILE A 182 21.38 -10.56 3.53
CA ILE A 182 21.05 -11.98 3.30
C ILE A 182 22.14 -12.50 2.38
N PRO A 183 22.94 -13.51 2.80
CA PRO A 183 23.90 -14.14 1.91
C PRO A 183 23.11 -14.85 0.80
N TYR A 184 23.32 -14.39 -0.43
CA TYR A 184 22.86 -15.07 -1.64
C TYR A 184 23.59 -16.42 -1.72
N ARG A 185 22.98 -17.49 -1.19
CA ARG A 185 23.46 -18.85 -1.42
C ARG A 185 22.99 -19.26 -2.82
N ARG A 186 23.87 -19.12 -3.82
CA ARG A 186 23.74 -19.93 -5.05
C ARG A 186 23.94 -21.37 -4.62
N GLU A 187 22.87 -22.15 -4.63
CA GLU A 187 23.02 -23.58 -4.87
C GLU A 187 22.98 -23.80 -6.39
N LEU A 188 23.84 -24.71 -6.83
CA LEU A 188 24.38 -24.91 -8.19
C LEU A 188 23.33 -25.13 -9.27
#